data_AF-A0AAW0CNB0-F1
#
_entry.id   AF-A0AAW0CNB0-F1
#
_cell.length_a   1.000
_cell.length_b   1.000
_cell.length_c   1.000
_cell.angle_alpha   90.00
_cell.angle_beta   90.00
_cell.angle_gamma   90.00
#
_symmetry.space_group_name_H-M   'P 1'
#
loop_
_entity.id
_entity.type
_entity.pdbx_description
1 polymer ?
#
loop_
_entity_poly.entity_id
_entity_poly.type
_entity_poly.pdbx_seq_one_letter_code
_entity_poly.pdbx_strand_id
1 'polypeptide(L)'
;QSPSPMAYDTSDTRVFPTPRLLSFHGYDAPPYVDDGFDHRLPPGLRYYGREVVSSGRRYELWSPNSIQTPYYPGIRFNPADTAQTGDEQLRRYDGQLGKFDYSVVPQYYDPRFPWRGFMVPFYRLSQFDAETRPEYSSLTRLWVSEADSGFRGRLKASFVRDLLEVNRATDRKMAGIPQGRRSRAEWWQNRPRNPIASDIEQLNKIRKYSEAIDLGRVIQRGIQEKQAWILMQQAQHESEYEAPEVRQARTTIQPANDDLMGVWIHGA
;
A
#
# COMPACT_ATOMS: atom_id res chain seq x y z
N GLN A 1 -17.53 -29.13 -4.52
CA GLN A 1 -16.13 -29.54 -4.73
C GLN A 1 -15.32 -28.91 -3.63
N SER A 2 -14.79 -29.71 -2.70
CA SER A 2 -13.90 -29.21 -1.65
C SER A 2 -12.64 -28.64 -2.29
N PRO A 3 -12.13 -27.47 -1.87
CA PRO A 3 -10.89 -26.95 -2.41
C PRO A 3 -9.76 -27.94 -2.11
N SER A 4 -9.01 -28.32 -3.14
CA SER A 4 -7.79 -29.12 -2.95
C SER A 4 -6.90 -28.42 -1.94
N PRO A 5 -6.35 -29.14 -0.94
CA PRO A 5 -5.37 -28.55 -0.04
C PRO A 5 -4.21 -28.05 -0.91
N MET A 6 -3.92 -26.75 -0.85
CA MET A 6 -2.71 -26.21 -1.46
C MET A 6 -1.55 -27.08 -0.98
N ALA A 7 -0.81 -27.66 -1.92
CA ALA A 7 0.42 -28.37 -1.62
C ALA A 7 1.35 -27.37 -0.92
N TYR A 8 1.46 -27.49 0.41
CA TYR A 8 2.47 -26.77 1.17
C TYR A 8 3.82 -27.30 0.68
N ASP A 9 4.67 -26.39 0.23
CA ASP A 9 6.06 -26.71 -0.10
C ASP A 9 6.75 -27.19 1.18
N THR A 10 6.89 -28.50 1.33
CA THR A 10 7.51 -29.15 2.50
C THR A 10 9.01 -28.90 2.59
N SER A 11 9.60 -28.17 1.62
CA SER A 11 11.00 -27.75 1.62
C SER A 11 11.23 -26.35 2.23
N ASP A 12 10.18 -25.66 2.67
CA ASP A 12 10.32 -24.37 3.34
C ASP A 12 10.92 -24.54 4.74
N THR A 13 12.25 -24.44 4.80
CA THR A 13 13.01 -24.49 6.04
C THR A 13 13.02 -23.16 6.80
N ARG A 14 12.36 -22.11 6.31
CA ARG A 14 12.45 -20.76 6.91
C ARG A 14 11.73 -20.69 8.25
N VAL A 15 12.40 -20.17 9.28
CA VAL A 15 11.85 -20.11 10.65
C VAL A 15 11.94 -18.69 11.21
N PHE A 16 10.84 -18.22 11.79
CA PHE A 16 10.83 -17.01 12.63
C PHE A 16 11.17 -17.37 14.07
N PRO A 17 12.11 -16.66 14.72
CA PRO A 17 12.44 -16.90 16.13
C PRO A 17 11.27 -16.71 17.10
N THR A 18 10.38 -15.78 16.77
CA THR A 18 9.15 -15.47 17.50
C THR A 18 7.96 -15.84 16.60
N PRO A 19 6.89 -16.47 17.12
CA PRO A 19 5.67 -16.74 16.36
C PRO A 19 5.13 -15.48 15.69
N ARG A 20 4.67 -15.61 14.45
CA ARG A 20 4.10 -14.52 13.66
C ARG A 20 2.70 -14.82 13.21
N LEU A 21 1.91 -13.78 13.05
CA LEU A 21 0.55 -13.86 12.53
C LEU A 21 0.57 -14.24 11.04
N LEU A 22 -0.49 -14.93 10.62
CA LEU A 22 -0.73 -15.26 9.21
C LEU A 22 -0.98 -13.99 8.39
N SER A 23 -0.70 -14.05 7.09
CA SER A 23 -0.85 -12.91 6.16
C SER A 23 -2.29 -12.40 6.10
N PHE A 24 -3.27 -13.29 6.26
CA PHE A 24 -4.70 -12.96 6.26
C PHE A 24 -5.27 -12.62 7.65
N HIS A 25 -4.49 -12.64 8.73
CA HIS A 25 -4.98 -12.34 10.08
C HIS A 25 -5.72 -10.98 10.11
N GLY A 26 -6.81 -10.82 10.85
CA GLY A 26 -7.51 -9.53 10.98
C GLY A 26 -8.21 -9.01 9.70
N TYR A 27 -8.12 -9.71 8.57
CA TYR A 27 -8.99 -9.48 7.41
C TYR A 27 -10.34 -10.20 7.57
N ASP A 28 -10.39 -11.21 8.44
CA ASP A 28 -11.57 -11.93 8.92
C ASP A 28 -12.35 -11.15 9.99
N ALA A 29 -11.72 -10.16 10.62
CA ALA A 29 -12.41 -9.27 11.54
C ALA A 29 -13.48 -8.47 10.78
N PRO A 30 -14.71 -8.39 11.30
CA PRO A 30 -15.76 -7.66 10.62
C PRO A 30 -15.41 -6.16 10.53
N PRO A 31 -15.67 -5.51 9.38
CA PRO A 31 -15.54 -4.06 9.30
C PRO A 31 -16.37 -3.39 10.39
N TYR A 32 -15.76 -2.42 11.06
CA TYR A 32 -16.50 -1.46 11.87
C TYR A 32 -17.36 -0.62 10.92
N VAL A 33 -18.63 -0.43 11.21
CA VAL A 33 -19.55 0.41 10.44
C VAL A 33 -20.12 1.46 11.39
N ASP A 34 -19.88 2.73 11.12
CA ASP A 34 -20.62 3.84 11.73
C ASP A 34 -21.77 4.27 10.78
N ASP A 35 -22.97 4.29 11.35
CA ASP A 35 -24.26 4.49 10.70
C ASP A 35 -24.82 5.90 10.97
N GLY A 36 -24.02 6.79 11.59
CA GLY A 36 -24.40 8.15 11.96
C GLY A 36 -24.32 9.17 10.83
N PHE A 37 -23.98 8.77 9.59
CA PHE A 37 -23.77 9.69 8.48
C PHE A 37 -24.95 9.72 7.49
N ASP A 38 -25.62 10.87 7.42
CA ASP A 38 -26.54 11.19 6.32
C ASP A 38 -25.75 11.61 5.08
N HIS A 39 -25.81 10.81 4.01
CA HIS A 39 -25.24 11.19 2.71
C HIS A 39 -26.29 11.78 1.78
N ARG A 40 -26.16 13.08 1.46
CA ARG A 40 -26.87 13.69 0.33
C ARG A 40 -25.99 13.65 -0.91
N LEU A 41 -26.43 12.90 -1.91
CA LEU A 41 -25.77 12.86 -3.22
C LEU A 41 -25.91 14.22 -3.92
N PRO A 42 -24.81 14.83 -4.39
CA PRO A 42 -24.90 15.97 -5.30
C PRO A 42 -25.80 15.67 -6.50
N PRO A 43 -26.61 16.64 -6.97
CA PRO A 43 -27.42 16.50 -8.18
C PRO A 43 -26.56 16.10 -9.38
N GLY A 44 -27.02 15.13 -10.18
CA GLY A 44 -26.35 14.70 -11.41
C GLY A 44 -25.38 13.52 -11.26
N LEU A 45 -25.17 12.99 -10.06
CA LEU A 45 -24.41 11.75 -9.87
C LEU A 45 -25.26 10.52 -10.13
N ARG A 46 -24.74 9.59 -10.93
CA ARG A 46 -25.33 8.26 -11.06
C ARG A 46 -24.99 7.44 -9.83
N TYR A 47 -26.02 6.94 -9.18
CA TYR A 47 -25.89 6.05 -8.04
C TYR A 47 -25.52 4.63 -8.51
N TYR A 48 -24.51 4.04 -7.87
CA TYR A 48 -23.98 2.70 -8.16
C TYR A 48 -23.57 2.03 -6.85
N GLY A 49 -24.57 1.67 -6.03
CA GLY A 49 -24.34 0.95 -4.77
C GLY A 49 -24.04 -0.51 -5.04
N ARG A 50 -23.22 -1.13 -4.20
CA ARG A 50 -23.07 -2.59 -4.15
C ARG A 50 -23.40 -3.09 -2.75
N GLU A 51 -24.20 -4.14 -2.69
CA GLU A 51 -24.51 -4.81 -1.43
C GLU A 51 -23.29 -5.61 -0.96
N VAL A 52 -22.90 -5.42 0.29
CA VAL A 52 -21.89 -6.23 0.98
C VAL A 52 -22.49 -6.82 2.24
N VAL A 53 -22.13 -8.07 2.53
CA VAL A 53 -22.55 -8.76 3.75
C VAL A 53 -21.38 -8.81 4.71
N SER A 54 -21.57 -8.30 5.92
CA SER A 54 -20.60 -8.34 7.01
C SER A 54 -21.32 -8.65 8.32
N SER A 55 -20.81 -9.60 9.11
CA SER A 55 -21.41 -10.01 10.40
C SER A 55 -22.91 -10.35 10.32
N GLY A 56 -23.36 -10.96 9.23
CA GLY A 56 -24.78 -11.30 9.02
C GLY A 56 -25.69 -10.09 8.75
N ARG A 57 -25.13 -8.88 8.63
CA ARG A 57 -25.84 -7.66 8.22
C ARG A 57 -25.48 -7.29 6.80
N ARG A 58 -26.44 -6.67 6.11
CA ARG A 58 -26.29 -6.17 4.74
C ARG A 58 -26.01 -4.68 4.81
N TYR A 59 -24.98 -4.25 4.10
CA TYR A 59 -24.59 -2.86 3.96
C TYR A 59 -24.52 -2.52 2.47
N GLU A 60 -24.69 -1.25 2.14
CA GLU A 60 -24.51 -0.77 0.79
C GLU A 60 -23.24 0.08 0.73
N LEU A 61 -22.27 -0.35 -0.05
CA LEU A 61 -21.08 0.45 -0.34
C LEU A 61 -21.33 1.24 -1.62
N TRP A 62 -21.17 2.55 -1.53
CA TRP A 62 -21.26 3.44 -2.69
C TRP A 62 -20.05 4.37 -2.74
N SER A 63 -19.49 4.53 -3.94
CA SER A 63 -18.54 5.58 -4.25
C SER A 63 -18.90 6.16 -5.61
N PRO A 64 -18.88 7.50 -5.78
CA PRO A 64 -19.02 8.08 -7.12
C PRO A 64 -17.81 7.74 -7.99
N ASN A 65 -16.70 7.37 -7.35
CA ASN A 65 -15.36 7.25 -7.92
C ASN A 65 -14.73 5.92 -7.47
N SER A 66 -15.40 4.78 -7.51
CA SER A 66 -14.74 3.46 -7.57
C SER A 66 -15.80 2.38 -7.57
N ILE A 67 -15.61 1.39 -8.44
CA ILE A 67 -16.45 0.19 -8.50
C ILE A 67 -15.82 -1.00 -7.76
N GLN A 68 -14.55 -0.92 -7.35
CA GLN A 68 -13.70 -2.11 -7.24
C GLN A 68 -13.03 -2.41 -5.90
N THR A 69 -13.14 -1.60 -4.85
CA THR A 69 -12.46 -1.92 -3.57
C THR A 69 -13.39 -2.58 -2.56
N PRO A 70 -13.51 -3.93 -2.51
CA PRO A 70 -14.49 -4.64 -1.68
C PRO A 70 -14.17 -4.58 -0.19
N TYR A 71 -12.94 -4.24 0.18
CA TYR A 71 -12.48 -4.30 1.56
C TYR A 71 -12.42 -2.91 2.20
N TYR A 72 -13.34 -2.66 3.12
CA TYR A 72 -13.34 -1.49 4.00
C TYR A 72 -12.58 -1.84 5.29
N PRO A 73 -11.46 -1.16 5.60
CA PRO A 73 -10.64 -1.52 6.75
C PRO A 73 -11.28 -1.17 8.12
N GLY A 74 -12.39 -0.41 8.13
CA GLY A 74 -12.98 0.20 9.32
C GLY A 74 -12.28 1.50 9.75
N ILE A 75 -12.84 2.22 10.73
CA ILE A 75 -12.30 3.50 11.22
C ILE A 75 -10.82 3.36 11.63
N ARG A 76 -10.05 4.40 11.31
CA ARG A 76 -8.66 4.62 11.71
C ARG A 76 -8.36 4.04 13.09
N PHE A 77 -7.55 3.01 13.08
CA PHE A 77 -6.87 2.52 14.26
C PHE A 77 -5.83 3.53 14.72
N ASN A 78 -5.63 3.60 16.02
CA ASN A 78 -4.65 4.47 16.65
C ASN A 78 -3.27 4.16 16.03
N PRO A 79 -2.46 5.15 15.60
CA PRO A 79 -1.11 4.91 15.11
C PRO A 79 -0.23 4.10 16.07
N ALA A 80 -0.54 4.14 17.38
CA ALA A 80 0.11 3.33 18.43
C ALA A 80 -0.03 1.81 18.25
N ASP A 81 -0.89 1.40 17.34
CA ASP A 81 -1.58 0.13 17.41
C ASP A 81 -1.15 -0.72 16.18
N THR A 82 -0.72 -0.11 15.07
CA THR A 82 -0.11 -0.81 13.90
C THR A 82 1.24 -0.35 13.43
N ALA A 83 1.69 0.85 13.77
CA ALA A 83 3.01 1.32 13.38
C ALA A 83 3.89 1.31 14.62
N GLN A 84 4.60 0.20 14.84
CA GLN A 84 5.50 -0.04 15.99
C GLN A 84 4.80 -0.60 17.24
N THR A 85 3.98 -1.63 17.12
CA THR A 85 3.95 -2.56 18.26
C THR A 85 5.38 -3.11 18.37
N GLY A 86 6.12 -2.65 19.39
CA GLY A 86 7.39 -3.27 19.79
C GLY A 86 7.21 -4.77 20.06
N ASP A 87 5.94 -5.19 20.22
CA ASP A 87 5.50 -6.57 20.29
C ASP A 87 5.71 -7.33 18.98
N GLU A 88 6.73 -8.18 18.98
CA GLU A 88 7.05 -9.09 17.90
C GLU A 88 5.92 -10.10 17.60
N GLN A 89 5.04 -10.39 18.57
CA GLN A 89 3.96 -11.37 18.42
C GLN A 89 2.81 -10.87 17.54
N LEU A 90 2.68 -9.55 17.40
CA LEU A 90 1.67 -8.91 16.54
C LEU A 90 2.16 -8.72 15.10
N ARG A 91 3.40 -9.13 14.78
CA ARG A 91 3.96 -9.03 13.43
C ARG A 91 3.48 -10.16 12.54
N ARG A 92 3.26 -9.85 11.26
CA ARG A 92 2.92 -10.85 10.25
C ARG A 92 4.15 -11.48 9.64
N TYR A 93 4.01 -12.71 9.17
CA TYR A 93 5.11 -13.45 8.55
C TYR A 93 5.61 -12.79 7.25
N ASP A 94 4.78 -12.01 6.56
CA ASP A 94 5.13 -11.31 5.32
C ASP A 94 5.49 -9.82 5.55
N GLY A 95 5.50 -9.38 6.81
CA GLY A 95 5.79 -7.99 7.20
C GLY A 95 4.66 -6.99 6.90
N GLN A 96 3.52 -7.43 6.36
CA GLN A 96 2.38 -6.55 6.12
C GLN A 96 1.79 -6.03 7.44
N LEU A 97 1.21 -4.84 7.38
CA LEU A 97 0.45 -4.25 8.50
C LEU A 97 -1.03 -4.71 8.53
N GLY A 98 -1.39 -5.68 7.69
CA GLY A 98 -2.76 -6.17 7.58
C GLY A 98 -3.72 -5.17 6.99
N LYS A 99 -4.92 -5.08 7.56
CA LYS A 99 -5.95 -4.12 7.14
C LYS A 99 -5.53 -2.64 7.23
N PHE A 100 -4.41 -2.36 7.89
CA PHE A 100 -3.83 -1.02 8.00
C PHE A 100 -2.60 -0.82 7.12
N ASP A 101 -2.24 -1.81 6.30
CA ASP A 101 -1.17 -1.66 5.32
C ASP A 101 -1.70 -0.84 4.15
N TYR A 102 -1.36 0.44 4.16
CA TYR A 102 -1.78 1.41 3.16
C TYR A 102 -1.27 1.11 1.75
N SER A 103 -0.32 0.18 1.58
CA SER A 103 0.12 -0.26 0.26
C SER A 103 -0.57 -1.52 -0.25
N VAL A 104 -1.47 -2.11 0.54
CA VAL A 104 -2.24 -3.30 0.19
C VAL A 104 -3.74 -3.01 0.17
N VAL A 105 -4.22 -2.18 1.10
CA VAL A 105 -5.64 -1.81 1.16
C VAL A 105 -5.85 -0.30 1.29
N PRO A 106 -6.93 0.25 0.69
CA PRO A 106 -7.22 1.67 0.76
C PRO A 106 -7.47 2.10 2.19
N GLN A 107 -6.86 3.21 2.59
CA GLN A 107 -7.05 3.78 3.91
C GLN A 107 -7.97 5.00 3.85
N TYR A 108 -8.41 5.45 5.01
CA TYR A 108 -8.99 6.77 5.17
C TYR A 108 -8.05 7.87 4.71
N TYR A 109 -8.61 8.87 4.04
CA TYR A 109 -7.88 10.05 3.61
C TYR A 109 -7.18 10.67 4.82
N ASP A 110 -5.87 10.87 4.71
CA ASP A 110 -5.05 11.57 5.69
C ASP A 110 -4.40 12.79 5.02
N PRO A 111 -4.74 14.02 5.44
CA PRO A 111 -4.15 15.22 4.85
C PRO A 111 -2.63 15.29 5.04
N ARG A 112 -2.06 14.53 5.99
CA ARG A 112 -0.61 14.40 6.18
C ARG A 112 0.06 13.52 5.11
N PHE A 113 -0.69 12.58 4.54
CA PHE A 113 -0.21 11.59 3.56
C PHE A 113 -1.15 11.49 2.34
N PRO A 114 -1.46 12.61 1.65
CA PRO A 114 -2.46 12.65 0.59
C PRO A 114 -2.14 11.76 -0.61
N TRP A 115 -0.86 11.44 -0.82
CA TRP A 115 -0.40 10.61 -1.94
C TRP A 115 -0.76 9.14 -1.78
N ARG A 116 -1.16 8.65 -0.59
CA ARG A 116 -1.46 7.22 -0.39
C ARG A 116 -2.58 6.71 -1.30
N GLY A 117 -3.51 7.58 -1.71
CA GLY A 117 -4.53 7.23 -2.70
C GLY A 117 -4.00 6.99 -4.12
N PHE A 118 -2.79 7.46 -4.42
CA PHE A 118 -2.13 7.29 -5.72
C PHE A 118 -1.18 6.09 -5.75
N MET A 119 -1.19 5.24 -4.72
CA MET A 119 -0.42 4.00 -4.76
C MET A 119 -0.98 3.06 -5.82
N VAL A 120 -0.10 2.37 -6.54
CA VAL A 120 -0.50 1.31 -7.45
C VAL A 120 -0.64 0.01 -6.65
N PRO A 121 -1.83 -0.61 -6.61
CA PRO A 121 -2.04 -1.83 -5.84
C PRO A 121 -1.35 -3.02 -6.52
N PHE A 122 -0.81 -3.94 -5.71
CA PHE A 122 -0.05 -5.09 -6.21
C PHE A 122 -0.82 -5.95 -7.23
N TYR A 123 -2.14 -6.15 -7.02
CA TYR A 123 -2.96 -6.98 -7.91
C TYR A 123 -3.17 -6.38 -9.32
N ARG A 124 -2.80 -5.11 -9.55
CA ARG A 124 -2.82 -4.47 -10.87
C ARG A 124 -1.51 -4.58 -11.63
N LEU A 125 -0.45 -5.06 -10.98
CA LEU A 125 0.82 -5.28 -11.65
C LEU A 125 0.71 -6.56 -12.49
N SER A 126 1.07 -6.47 -13.77
CA SER A 126 1.28 -7.69 -14.54
C SER A 126 2.43 -8.49 -13.91
N GLN A 127 2.46 -9.79 -14.14
CA GLN A 127 3.56 -10.64 -13.66
C GLN A 127 4.93 -10.12 -14.16
N PHE A 128 4.96 -9.54 -15.36
CA PHE A 128 6.14 -8.91 -15.95
C PHE A 128 6.54 -7.60 -15.24
N ASP A 129 5.56 -6.80 -14.81
CA ASP A 129 5.83 -5.59 -14.02
C ASP A 129 6.38 -5.94 -12.63
N ALA A 130 5.95 -7.05 -12.03
CA ALA A 130 6.46 -7.48 -10.73
C ALA A 130 7.96 -7.87 -10.76
N GLU A 131 8.46 -8.36 -11.90
CA GLU A 131 9.89 -8.68 -12.09
C GLU A 131 10.75 -7.41 -12.25
N THR A 132 10.17 -6.34 -12.81
CA THR A 132 10.86 -5.04 -12.99
C THR A 132 10.66 -4.09 -11.81
N ARG A 133 9.79 -4.43 -10.86
CA ARG A 133 9.48 -3.63 -9.67
C ARG A 133 9.84 -4.38 -8.38
N PRO A 134 11.12 -4.37 -7.96
CA PRO A 134 11.59 -5.05 -6.77
C PRO A 134 10.82 -4.65 -5.50
N GLU A 135 10.29 -3.43 -5.43
CA GLU A 135 9.46 -2.96 -4.32
C GLU A 135 8.14 -3.74 -4.13
N TYR A 136 7.73 -4.55 -5.11
CA TYR A 136 6.56 -5.42 -5.04
C TYR A 136 6.90 -6.92 -4.92
N SER A 137 8.18 -7.26 -4.87
CA SER A 137 8.63 -8.66 -4.78
C SER A 137 8.34 -9.28 -3.41
N SER A 138 8.06 -10.59 -3.40
CA SER A 138 7.93 -11.36 -2.16
C SER A 138 9.30 -11.57 -1.50
N LEU A 139 9.54 -10.92 -0.35
CA LEU A 139 10.79 -11.03 0.40
C LEU A 139 11.10 -12.48 0.80
N THR A 140 10.07 -13.25 1.14
CA THR A 140 10.15 -14.67 1.44
C THR A 140 10.83 -15.45 0.30
N ARG A 141 10.46 -15.20 -0.97
CA ARG A 141 11.05 -15.83 -2.16
C ARG A 141 12.47 -15.34 -2.50
N LEU A 142 12.86 -14.20 -1.94
CA LEU A 142 14.16 -13.57 -2.17
C LEU A 142 15.19 -13.91 -1.07
N TRP A 143 14.77 -14.60 -0.02
CA TRP A 143 15.65 -15.08 1.02
C TRP A 143 16.48 -16.28 0.55
N VAL A 144 17.76 -16.27 0.88
CA VAL A 144 18.70 -17.37 0.67
C VAL A 144 19.20 -17.80 2.04
N SER A 145 18.75 -18.97 2.49
CA SER A 145 19.16 -19.55 3.77
C SER A 145 20.66 -19.91 3.78
N GLU A 146 21.31 -19.76 4.93
CA GLU A 146 22.61 -20.37 5.19
C GLU A 146 22.44 -21.90 5.31
N ALA A 147 23.47 -22.67 4.96
CA ALA A 147 23.43 -24.12 5.12
C ALA A 147 23.07 -24.47 6.58
N ASP A 148 22.16 -25.43 6.75
CA ASP A 148 21.69 -25.93 8.05
C ASP A 148 21.00 -24.90 8.96
N SER A 149 20.59 -23.72 8.44
CA SER A 149 19.86 -22.72 9.22
C SER A 149 18.66 -22.13 8.47
N GLY A 150 17.46 -22.41 9.00
CA GLY A 150 16.21 -21.82 8.53
C GLY A 150 15.98 -20.35 8.88
N PHE A 151 16.65 -19.86 9.92
CA PHE A 151 16.44 -18.50 10.43
C PHE A 151 17.59 -17.56 10.08
N ARG A 152 18.71 -18.08 9.57
CA ARG A 152 19.86 -17.30 9.09
C ARG A 152 20.01 -17.39 7.58
N GLY A 153 20.57 -16.33 7.01
CA GLY A 153 20.66 -16.19 5.58
C GLY A 153 20.88 -14.74 5.18
N ARG A 154 20.48 -14.45 3.95
CA ARG A 154 20.52 -13.10 3.38
C ARG A 154 19.50 -12.97 2.28
N LEU A 155 19.06 -11.75 2.02
CA LEU A 155 18.35 -11.46 0.78
C LEU A 155 19.32 -11.59 -0.41
N LYS A 156 18.80 -11.96 -1.58
CA LYS A 156 19.58 -11.99 -2.83
C LYS A 156 20.25 -10.63 -3.05
N ALA A 157 21.56 -10.65 -3.35
CA ALA A 157 22.32 -9.42 -3.59
C ALA A 157 21.80 -8.64 -4.81
N SER A 158 21.29 -9.36 -5.84
CA SER A 158 20.63 -8.74 -7.00
C SER A 158 19.45 -7.89 -6.56
N PHE A 159 18.58 -8.42 -5.71
CA PHE A 159 17.42 -7.70 -5.20
C PHE A 159 17.78 -6.38 -4.49
N VAL A 160 18.80 -6.39 -3.63
CA VAL A 160 19.23 -5.16 -2.93
C VAL A 160 19.77 -4.11 -3.91
N ARG A 161 20.53 -4.55 -4.92
CA ARG A 161 21.01 -3.67 -6.00
C ARG A 161 19.85 -3.09 -6.81
N ASP A 162 18.88 -3.92 -7.16
CA ASP A 162 17.74 -3.50 -7.98
C ASP A 162 16.85 -2.50 -7.19
N LEU A 163 16.67 -2.70 -5.87
CA LEU A 163 16.03 -1.70 -4.99
C LEU A 163 16.80 -0.37 -4.93
N LEU A 164 18.13 -0.40 -4.85
CA LEU A 164 18.96 0.81 -4.87
C LEU A 164 18.78 1.57 -6.18
N GLU A 165 18.75 0.87 -7.31
CA GLU A 165 18.53 1.47 -8.63
C GLU A 165 17.16 2.15 -8.72
N VAL A 166 16.09 1.44 -8.35
CA VAL A 166 14.74 1.98 -8.35
C VAL A 166 14.60 3.17 -7.40
N ASN A 167 15.17 3.09 -6.19
CA ASN A 167 15.11 4.20 -5.24
C ASN A 167 15.83 5.44 -5.77
N ARG A 168 17.03 5.28 -6.35
CA ARG A 168 17.78 6.39 -6.97
C ARG A 168 17.02 6.99 -8.15
N ALA A 169 16.43 6.16 -9.00
CA ALA A 169 15.63 6.63 -10.13
C ALA A 169 14.39 7.39 -9.65
N THR A 170 13.75 6.91 -8.59
CA THR A 170 12.59 7.55 -7.95
C THR A 170 12.98 8.89 -7.33
N ASP A 171 14.09 8.96 -6.60
CA ASP A 171 14.60 10.21 -6.01
C ASP A 171 14.94 11.26 -7.08
N ARG A 172 15.56 10.86 -8.19
CA ARG A 172 15.81 11.76 -9.34
C ARG A 172 14.50 12.29 -9.93
N LYS A 173 13.49 11.44 -10.10
CA LYS A 173 12.17 11.85 -10.58
C LYS A 173 11.51 12.85 -9.61
N MET A 174 11.55 12.57 -8.30
CA MET A 174 11.02 13.49 -7.30
C MET A 174 11.72 14.85 -7.33
N ALA A 175 13.05 14.87 -7.44
CA ALA A 175 13.83 16.11 -7.52
C ALA A 175 13.57 16.91 -8.81
N GLY A 176 13.22 16.22 -9.90
CA GLY A 176 12.91 16.84 -11.20
C GLY A 176 11.50 17.42 -11.31
N ILE A 177 10.59 17.16 -10.36
CA ILE A 177 9.24 17.72 -10.37
C ILE A 177 9.30 19.16 -9.85
N PRO A 178 8.88 20.17 -10.65
CA PRO A 178 8.80 21.53 -10.15
C PRO A 178 7.64 21.65 -9.16
N GLN A 179 7.81 22.47 -8.13
CA GLN A 179 6.71 22.82 -7.25
C GLN A 179 5.66 23.63 -8.05
N GLY A 180 4.49 23.02 -8.29
CA GLY A 180 3.39 23.63 -9.02
C GLY A 180 2.85 24.89 -8.33
N ARG A 181 2.21 25.79 -9.09
CA ARG A 181 1.69 27.06 -8.55
C ARG A 181 0.57 26.87 -7.54
N ARG A 182 -0.15 25.74 -7.61
CA ARG A 182 -1.22 25.36 -6.68
C ARG A 182 -0.82 24.23 -5.74
N SER A 183 0.45 23.82 -5.75
CA SER A 183 0.94 22.81 -4.83
C SER A 183 0.85 23.32 -3.40
N ARG A 184 0.15 22.58 -2.52
CA ARG A 184 0.07 22.92 -1.11
C ARG A 184 1.46 22.76 -0.50
N ALA A 185 2.00 23.81 0.10
CA ALA A 185 3.34 23.80 0.71
C ALA A 185 3.54 22.63 1.68
N GLU A 186 2.49 22.28 2.44
CA GLU A 186 2.47 21.14 3.38
C GLU A 186 2.76 19.80 2.69
N TRP A 187 2.23 19.57 1.49
CA TRP A 187 2.46 18.34 0.73
C TRP A 187 3.91 18.21 0.25
N TRP A 188 4.56 19.35 0.01
CA TRP A 188 5.97 19.40 -0.34
C TRP A 188 6.87 19.20 0.87
N GLN A 189 6.51 19.79 2.01
CA GLN A 189 7.24 19.66 3.28
C GLN A 189 7.20 18.23 3.83
N ASN A 190 6.02 17.61 3.75
CA ASN A 190 5.76 16.26 4.26
C ASN A 190 6.09 15.14 3.27
N ARG A 191 6.61 15.45 2.08
CA ARG A 191 6.90 14.44 1.04
C ARG A 191 7.76 13.29 1.59
N PRO A 192 7.54 12.05 1.13
CA PRO A 192 8.30 10.89 1.59
C PRO A 192 9.78 11.04 1.24
N ARG A 193 10.66 10.89 2.24
CA ARG A 193 12.13 10.98 2.07
C ARG A 193 12.82 9.62 2.16
N ASN A 194 12.23 8.72 2.95
CA ASN A 194 12.78 7.39 3.19
C ASN A 194 12.16 6.38 2.20
N PRO A 195 12.88 5.31 1.86
CA PRO A 195 14.24 5.01 2.32
C PRO A 195 15.32 5.85 1.61
N ILE A 196 16.41 6.15 2.29
CA ILE A 196 17.64 6.63 1.64
C ILE A 196 18.55 5.45 1.27
N ALA A 197 19.58 5.67 0.45
CA ALA A 197 20.45 4.60 -0.03
C ALA A 197 21.07 3.78 1.11
N SER A 198 21.48 4.44 2.20
CA SER A 198 22.03 3.76 3.40
C SER A 198 21.01 2.87 4.11
N ASP A 199 19.71 3.18 4.06
CA ASP A 199 18.67 2.30 4.61
C ASP A 199 18.59 1.00 3.80
N ILE A 200 18.68 1.11 2.47
CA ILE A 200 18.63 -0.06 1.59
C ILE A 200 19.90 -0.90 1.74
N GLU A 201 21.07 -0.26 1.85
CA GLU A 201 22.34 -0.95 2.06
C GLU A 201 22.40 -1.75 3.38
N GLN A 202 21.62 -1.36 4.40
CA GLN A 202 21.51 -2.14 5.63
C GLN A 202 20.95 -3.55 5.40
N LEU A 203 20.16 -3.79 4.34
CA LEU A 203 19.67 -5.12 3.98
C LEU A 203 20.80 -6.13 3.73
N ASN A 204 21.97 -5.68 3.27
CA ASN A 204 23.14 -6.54 3.06
C ASN A 204 23.78 -7.01 4.38
N LYS A 205 23.53 -6.29 5.48
CA LYS A 205 24.11 -6.57 6.80
C LYS A 205 23.23 -7.50 7.63
N ILE A 206 21.94 -7.59 7.31
CA ILE A 206 20.99 -8.42 8.04
C ILE A 206 21.27 -9.90 7.79
N ARG A 207 21.29 -10.67 8.89
CA ARG A 207 21.48 -12.12 8.86
C ARG A 207 20.27 -12.91 9.33
N LYS A 208 19.36 -12.29 10.07
CA LYS A 208 18.16 -12.98 10.56
C LYS A 208 17.00 -12.78 9.59
N TYR A 209 16.26 -13.86 9.33
CA TYR A 209 15.12 -13.85 8.42
C TYR A 209 14.04 -12.85 8.87
N SER A 210 13.69 -12.84 10.16
CA SER A 210 12.71 -11.92 10.75
C SER A 210 13.05 -10.45 10.51
N GLU A 211 14.30 -10.06 10.80
CA GLU A 211 14.81 -8.70 10.61
C GLU A 211 14.78 -8.31 9.13
N ALA A 212 15.07 -9.25 8.22
CA ALA A 212 15.09 -8.99 6.78
C ALA A 212 13.68 -8.76 6.23
N ILE A 213 12.69 -9.52 6.70
CA ILE A 213 11.29 -9.29 6.35
C ILE A 213 10.83 -7.93 6.86
N ASP A 214 11.10 -7.60 8.12
CA ASP A 214 10.63 -6.35 8.73
C ASP A 214 11.23 -5.11 8.08
N LEU A 215 12.57 -5.05 7.96
CA LEU A 215 13.24 -3.91 7.33
C LEU A 215 12.95 -3.86 5.82
N GLY A 216 12.97 -5.02 5.15
CA GLY A 216 12.69 -5.11 3.72
C GLY A 216 11.31 -4.54 3.39
N ARG A 217 10.29 -4.86 4.19
CA ARG A 217 8.93 -4.39 3.93
C ARG A 217 8.77 -2.89 4.22
N VAL A 218 9.47 -2.35 5.22
CA VAL A 218 9.53 -0.90 5.46
C VAL A 218 10.14 -0.17 4.25
N ILE A 219 11.24 -0.69 3.71
CA ILE A 219 11.91 -0.13 2.51
C ILE A 219 10.98 -0.18 1.29
N GLN A 220 10.35 -1.34 1.03
CA GLN A 220 9.41 -1.51 -0.08
C GLN A 220 8.26 -0.50 0.00
N ARG A 221 7.64 -0.33 1.18
CA ARG A 221 6.55 0.65 1.40
C ARG A 221 7.02 2.10 1.19
N GLY A 222 8.23 2.44 1.67
CA GLY A 222 8.75 3.80 1.48
C GLY A 222 9.01 4.15 0.02
N ILE A 223 9.51 3.21 -0.79
CA ILE A 223 9.65 3.40 -2.24
C ILE A 223 8.28 3.59 -2.91
N GLN A 224 7.29 2.77 -2.52
CA GLN A 224 5.91 2.91 -3.01
C GLN A 224 5.31 4.26 -2.63
N GLU A 225 5.58 4.79 -1.43
CA GLU A 225 5.16 6.15 -1.03
C GLU A 225 5.77 7.22 -1.92
N LYS A 226 7.07 7.13 -2.23
CA LYS A 226 7.74 8.06 -3.16
C LYS A 226 7.12 8.02 -4.56
N GLN A 227 6.85 6.84 -5.10
CA GLN A 227 6.21 6.67 -6.40
C GLN A 227 4.78 7.24 -6.42
N ALA A 228 4.00 6.98 -5.38
CA ALA A 228 2.65 7.52 -5.24
C ALA A 228 2.66 9.05 -5.15
N TRP A 229 3.65 9.62 -4.46
CA TRP A 229 3.83 11.07 -4.40
C TRP A 229 4.15 11.66 -5.77
N ILE A 230 4.99 11.01 -6.59
CA ILE A 230 5.26 11.41 -7.98
C ILE A 230 3.96 11.44 -8.79
N LEU A 231 3.17 10.37 -8.74
CA LEU A 231 1.90 10.27 -9.47
C LEU A 231 0.92 11.36 -9.04
N MET A 232 0.83 11.64 -7.73
CA MET A 232 0.01 12.73 -7.22
C MET A 232 0.45 14.10 -7.77
N GLN A 233 1.74 14.39 -7.78
CA GLN A 233 2.24 15.67 -8.30
C GLN A 233 2.04 15.80 -9.82
N GLN A 234 2.18 14.70 -10.57
CA GLN A 234 1.90 14.67 -12.01
C GLN A 234 0.43 14.96 -12.30
N ALA A 235 -0.49 14.29 -11.59
CA ALA A 235 -1.92 14.54 -11.73
C ALA A 235 -2.30 16.00 -11.36
N GLN A 236 -1.65 16.57 -10.34
CA GLN A 236 -1.83 17.99 -9.99
C GLN A 236 -1.34 18.91 -11.10
N HIS A 237 -0.14 18.67 -11.63
CA HIS A 237 0.41 19.44 -12.72
C HIS A 237 -0.51 19.38 -13.95
N GLU A 238 -0.95 18.20 -14.38
CA GLU A 238 -1.90 18.04 -15.49
C GLU A 238 -3.17 18.89 -15.26
N SER A 239 -3.75 18.85 -14.06
CA SER A 239 -4.94 19.64 -13.72
C SER A 239 -4.69 21.16 -13.71
N GLU A 240 -3.46 21.61 -13.42
CA GLU A 240 -3.08 23.03 -13.41
C GLU A 240 -2.99 23.63 -14.82
N TYR A 241 -2.73 22.82 -15.85
CA TYR A 241 -2.56 23.24 -17.24
C TYR A 241 -3.72 22.85 -18.16
N GLU A 242 -4.73 22.14 -17.64
CA GLU A 242 -5.97 21.90 -18.38
C GLU A 242 -6.63 23.21 -18.83
N ALA A 243 -7.08 23.27 -20.08
CA ALA A 243 -7.76 24.44 -20.62
C ALA A 243 -9.06 24.75 -19.83
N PRO A 244 -9.46 26.03 -19.66
CA PRO A 244 -10.65 26.40 -18.91
C PRO A 244 -11.92 25.68 -19.36
N GLU A 245 -12.06 25.39 -20.65
CA GLU A 245 -13.18 24.67 -21.26
C GLU A 245 -13.22 23.20 -20.80
N VAL A 246 -12.05 22.56 -20.62
CA VAL A 246 -11.92 21.20 -20.09
C VAL A 246 -12.29 21.18 -18.61
N ARG A 247 -11.93 22.23 -17.85
CA ARG A 247 -12.31 22.36 -16.43
C ARG A 247 -13.80 22.63 -16.25
N GLN A 248 -14.41 23.43 -17.13
CA GLN A 248 -15.86 23.67 -17.13
C GLN A 248 -16.65 22.44 -17.57
N ALA A 249 -16.14 21.66 -18.53
CA ALA A 249 -16.74 20.36 -18.90
C ALA A 249 -16.62 19.30 -17.78
N ARG A 250 -15.68 19.47 -16.84
CA ARG A 250 -15.52 18.68 -15.62
C ARG A 250 -16.47 19.07 -14.48
N THR A 251 -17.62 19.69 -14.76
CA THR A 251 -18.74 19.76 -13.81
C THR A 251 -19.23 18.37 -13.38
N THR A 252 -18.93 17.35 -14.16
CA THR A 252 -19.16 15.93 -13.85
C THR A 252 -17.94 15.34 -13.16
N ILE A 253 -18.14 14.77 -11.97
CA ILE A 253 -17.11 14.03 -11.24
C ILE A 253 -16.55 12.92 -12.17
N GLN A 254 -15.23 12.91 -12.34
CA GLN A 254 -14.56 11.91 -13.18
C GLN A 254 -14.62 10.53 -12.50
N PRO A 255 -14.83 9.44 -13.27
CA PRO A 255 -14.69 8.09 -12.73
C PRO A 255 -13.32 7.92 -12.06
N ALA A 256 -13.25 7.11 -11.00
CA ALA A 256 -11.93 6.80 -10.45
C ALA A 256 -11.09 6.02 -11.44
N ASN A 257 -9.79 6.26 -11.30
CA ASN A 257 -8.80 5.37 -11.85
C ASN A 257 -8.67 4.14 -10.92
N ASP A 258 -9.27 3.02 -11.33
CA ASP A 258 -9.18 1.74 -10.62
C ASP A 258 -7.75 1.12 -10.66
N ASP A 259 -6.80 1.73 -11.38
CA ASP A 259 -5.37 1.37 -11.32
C ASP A 259 -4.67 1.94 -10.07
N LEU A 260 -5.35 2.79 -9.30
CA LEU A 260 -4.84 3.39 -8.07
C LEU A 260 -5.59 2.84 -6.86
N MET A 261 -4.93 2.84 -5.71
CA MET A 261 -5.46 2.35 -4.45
C MET A 261 -6.73 3.12 -4.03
N GLY A 262 -6.76 4.43 -4.28
CA GLY A 262 -7.81 5.30 -3.78
C GLY A 262 -7.76 5.47 -2.25
N VAL A 263 -8.71 6.23 -1.73
CA VAL A 263 -8.87 6.47 -0.29
C VAL A 263 -10.35 6.53 0.08
N TRP A 264 -10.64 6.19 1.32
CA TRP A 264 -11.94 6.46 1.93
C TRP A 264 -11.98 7.93 2.38
N ILE A 265 -12.82 8.75 1.74
CA ILE A 265 -12.97 10.17 2.09
C ILE A 265 -13.86 10.33 3.33
N HIS A 266 -14.78 9.38 3.52
CA HIS A 266 -15.66 9.29 4.67
C HIS A 266 -15.60 7.88 5.24
N GLY A 267 -15.82 7.80 6.55
CA GLY A 267 -16.17 6.54 7.17
C GLY A 267 -17.65 6.34 7.03
N ALA A 268 -18.07 5.10 6.76
CA ALA A 268 -19.18 4.58 7.54
C ALA A 268 -18.68 4.57 8.97
#